data_AF-A0A8K0CIX3-F1
#
_entry.id   AF-A0A8K0CIX3-F1
#
_cell.length_a   1.000
_cell.length_b   1.000
_cell.length_c   1.000
_cell.angle_alpha   90.00
_cell.angle_beta   90.00
_cell.angle_gamma   90.00
#
_symmetry.space_group_name_H-M   'P 1'
#
loop_
_entity.id
_entity.type
_entity.pdbx_description
1 polymer ?
#
loop_
_entity_poly.entity_id
_entity_poly.type
_entity_poly.pdbx_seq_one_letter_code
_entity_poly.pdbx_strand_id
1 'polypeptide(L)'
;MSMALFKSSVILVLLSYTNVNTLECSLDDTEGHYWRDYKTNSAIPRDALPGGTNANGNPTYIGQVLHLSLLIPAKIDPEENKVAYEWGYKEYLTYQNIK
;
A
#
# COMPACT_ATOMS: atom_id res chain seq x y z
N MET A 1 -16.73 47.27 38.33
CA MET A 1 -17.22 45.98 38.86
C MET A 1 -18.31 45.49 37.94
N SER A 2 -18.11 44.31 37.35
CA SER A 2 -19.04 43.48 36.57
C SER A 2 -19.59 44.05 35.25
N MET A 3 -19.07 43.50 34.16
CA MET A 3 -19.51 43.69 32.78
C MET A 3 -20.20 42.42 32.31
N ALA A 4 -21.26 42.58 31.53
CA ALA A 4 -21.85 41.59 30.62
C ALA A 4 -22.75 40.48 31.20
N LEU A 5 -24.02 40.81 31.39
CA LEU A 5 -25.12 39.88 31.13
C LEU A 5 -25.85 40.38 29.88
N PHE A 6 -25.57 39.79 28.72
CA PHE A 6 -26.48 39.67 27.56
C PHE A 6 -25.72 38.97 26.43
N LYS A 7 -25.45 37.67 26.60
CA LYS A 7 -25.03 36.82 25.47
C LYS A 7 -26.22 35.99 25.02
N SER A 8 -27.08 36.71 24.30
CA SER A 8 -27.99 36.30 23.22
C SER A 8 -28.16 34.80 23.01
N SER A 9 -29.41 34.33 23.04
CA SER A 9 -29.83 32.97 22.65
C SER A 9 -29.33 32.53 21.26
N VAL A 10 -28.88 33.49 20.42
CA VAL A 10 -28.22 33.20 19.14
C VAL A 10 -26.89 32.46 19.34
N ILE A 11 -26.13 32.76 20.42
CA ILE A 11 -24.87 32.07 20.73
C ILE A 11 -25.11 30.60 21.09
N LEU A 12 -26.20 30.28 21.80
CA LEU A 12 -26.54 28.89 22.16
C LEU A 12 -26.92 28.04 20.95
N VAL A 13 -27.66 28.62 19.98
CA VAL A 13 -27.97 27.95 18.71
C VAL A 13 -26.71 27.75 17.87
N LEU A 14 -25.83 28.74 17.79
CA LEU A 14 -24.54 28.63 17.08
C LEU A 14 -23.59 27.60 17.70
N LEU A 15 -23.55 27.49 19.04
CA LEU A 15 -22.74 26.49 19.76
C LEU A 15 -23.27 25.06 19.57
N SER A 16 -24.60 24.89 19.39
CA SER A 16 -25.17 23.59 19.01
C SER A 16 -24.87 23.23 17.54
N TYR A 17 -24.73 24.24 16.66
CA TYR A 17 -24.40 24.06 15.24
C TYR A 17 -22.96 23.56 15.04
N THR A 18 -22.05 23.91 15.95
CA THR A 18 -20.68 23.40 15.95
C THR A 18 -20.55 21.99 16.54
N ASN A 19 -21.62 21.39 17.05
CA ASN A 19 -21.61 20.03 17.61
C ASN A 19 -22.39 19.03 16.73
N VAL A 20 -22.40 19.25 15.41
CA VAL A 20 -22.39 18.11 14.52
C VAL A 20 -21.00 17.50 14.66
N ASN A 21 -20.87 16.58 15.63
CA ASN A 21 -19.79 15.62 15.62
C ASN A 21 -19.93 14.86 14.31
N THR A 22 -19.26 15.37 13.26
CA THR A 22 -18.86 14.56 12.14
C THR A 22 -18.05 13.44 12.77
N LEU A 23 -18.69 12.28 12.92
CA LEU A 23 -17.99 11.02 12.97
C LEU A 23 -17.32 10.90 11.60
N GLU A 24 -16.22 11.63 11.41
CA GLU A 24 -15.28 11.31 10.35
C GLU A 24 -14.77 9.93 10.75
N CYS A 25 -15.35 8.90 10.11
CA CYS A 25 -14.67 7.63 9.95
C CYS A 25 -13.24 8.00 9.59
N SER A 26 -12.29 7.69 10.46
CA SER A 26 -10.89 8.07 10.27
C SER A 26 -10.52 7.76 8.82
N LEU A 27 -10.33 8.80 8.01
CA LEU A 27 -9.82 8.70 6.64
C LEU A 27 -8.32 8.44 6.72
N ASP A 28 -7.93 7.47 7.53
CA ASP A 28 -6.56 7.04 7.66
C ASP A 28 -6.55 5.51 7.61
N ASP A 29 -5.75 5.02 6.67
CA ASP A 29 -5.40 3.64 6.37
C ASP A 29 -6.31 2.82 5.44
N THR A 30 -6.58 3.35 4.24
CA THR A 30 -6.49 2.45 3.07
C THR A 30 -5.44 3.00 2.12
N GLU A 31 -4.17 2.99 2.53
CA GLU A 31 -3.08 2.97 1.54
C GLU A 31 -3.27 1.70 0.70
N GLY A 32 -4.01 1.83 -0.41
CA GLY A 32 -4.30 0.70 -1.28
C GLY A 32 -3.03 0.13 -1.87
N HIS A 33 -2.94 -1.20 -1.97
CA HIS A 33 -1.85 -1.86 -2.66
C HIS A 33 -2.06 -1.85 -4.17
N TYR A 34 -0.99 -1.62 -4.93
CA TYR A 34 -1.02 -1.61 -6.39
C TYR A 34 0.28 -2.12 -6.99
N TRP A 35 0.19 -2.64 -8.21
CA TRP A 35 1.34 -3.12 -8.97
C TRP A 35 2.14 -1.95 -9.55
N ARG A 36 3.47 -2.06 -9.55
CA ARG A 36 4.39 -1.04 -10.09
C ARG A 36 5.39 -1.71 -11.01
N ASP A 37 5.77 -1.07 -12.12
CA ASP A 37 6.80 -1.65 -12.98
C ASP A 37 8.10 -1.87 -12.20
N TYR A 38 8.67 -3.07 -12.33
CA TYR A 38 9.89 -3.46 -11.65
C TYR A 38 10.97 -3.87 -12.65
N LYS A 39 12.20 -3.44 -12.38
CA LYS A 39 13.40 -3.81 -13.15
C LYS A 39 14.35 -4.59 -12.25
N THR A 40 14.90 -5.69 -12.73
CA THR A 40 15.93 -6.42 -11.98
C THR A 40 17.12 -5.52 -11.66
N ASN A 41 17.67 -5.68 -10.46
CA ASN A 41 18.76 -4.86 -9.91
C ASN A 41 18.35 -3.40 -9.61
N SER A 42 17.05 -3.08 -9.61
CA SER A 42 16.55 -1.82 -9.06
C SER A 42 16.18 -2.00 -7.59
N ALA A 43 16.11 -0.89 -6.85
CA ALA A 43 15.67 -0.92 -5.48
C ALA A 43 14.19 -1.33 -5.39
N ILE A 44 13.85 -2.16 -4.40
CA ILE A 44 12.47 -2.47 -4.07
C ILE A 44 11.76 -1.19 -3.59
N PRO A 45 10.56 -0.87 -4.10
CA PRO A 45 9.76 0.24 -3.59
C PRO A 45 9.54 0.12 -2.08
N ARG A 46 9.58 1.25 -1.34
CA ARG A 46 9.49 1.23 0.13
C ARG A 46 8.16 0.69 0.65
N ASP A 47 7.11 0.84 -0.15
CA ASP A 47 5.75 0.40 0.12
C ASP A 47 5.45 -1.00 -0.47
N ALA A 48 6.47 -1.71 -0.98
CA ALA A 48 6.29 -3.06 -1.47
C ALA A 48 5.94 -4.01 -0.31
N LEU A 49 4.91 -4.81 -0.50
CA LEU A 49 4.45 -5.77 0.50
C LEU A 49 5.34 -7.02 0.50
N PRO A 50 5.97 -7.39 1.64
CA PRO A 50 6.70 -8.65 1.75
C PRO A 50 5.75 -9.85 1.62
N GLY A 51 6.08 -10.79 0.75
CA GLY A 51 5.32 -12.02 0.53
C GLY A 51 5.86 -13.25 1.25
N GLY A 52 7.08 -13.16 1.79
CA GLY A 52 7.74 -14.26 2.48
C GLY A 52 9.19 -13.94 2.84
N THR A 53 9.99 -14.97 3.06
CA THR A 53 11.42 -14.88 3.35
C THR A 53 12.22 -15.88 2.54
N ASN A 54 13.47 -15.55 2.22
CA ASN A 54 14.41 -16.46 1.58
C ASN A 54 15.11 -17.36 2.63
N ALA A 55 15.99 -18.26 2.17
CA ALA A 55 16.71 -19.18 3.05
C ALA A 55 17.67 -18.48 4.05
N ASN A 56 18.06 -17.24 3.76
CA ASN A 56 18.90 -16.42 4.63
C ASN A 56 18.07 -15.63 5.66
N GLY A 57 16.73 -15.69 5.58
CA GLY A 57 15.82 -14.94 6.44
C GLY A 57 15.51 -13.52 5.94
N ASN A 58 15.97 -13.14 4.74
CA ASN A 58 15.70 -11.83 4.16
C ASN A 58 14.31 -11.81 3.49
N PRO A 59 13.61 -10.66 3.47
CA PRO A 59 12.27 -10.56 2.91
C PRO A 59 12.29 -10.77 1.39
N THR A 60 11.30 -11.51 0.89
CA THR A 60 10.98 -11.63 -0.53
C THR A 60 9.65 -10.93 -0.84
N TYR A 61 9.49 -10.48 -2.08
CA TYR A 61 8.36 -9.64 -2.49
C TYR A 61 7.54 -10.31 -3.58
N ILE A 62 6.28 -9.91 -3.64
CA ILE A 62 5.32 -10.40 -4.62
C ILE A 62 5.48 -9.56 -5.90
N GLY A 63 5.80 -10.22 -7.00
CA GLY A 63 5.78 -9.65 -8.34
C GLY A 63 4.75 -10.36 -9.22
N GLN A 64 4.65 -9.92 -10.47
CA GLN A 64 3.96 -10.62 -11.53
C GLN A 64 4.75 -10.51 -12.84
N VAL A 65 4.76 -11.59 -13.62
CA VAL A 65 5.46 -11.68 -14.90
C VAL A 65 4.46 -11.88 -16.02
N LEU A 66 4.60 -11.12 -17.11
CA LEU A 66 3.84 -11.36 -18.33
C LEU A 66 4.47 -12.50 -19.14
N HIS A 67 3.84 -13.68 -19.10
CA HIS A 67 4.25 -14.88 -19.84
C HIS A 67 3.12 -15.32 -20.78
N LEU A 68 3.38 -15.38 -22.09
CA LEU A 68 2.39 -15.78 -23.10
C LEU A 68 1.04 -15.04 -22.98
N SER A 69 1.11 -13.72 -22.77
CA SER A 69 -0.06 -12.84 -22.57
C SER A 69 -0.87 -13.12 -21.30
N LEU A 70 -0.32 -13.87 -20.34
CA LEU A 70 -0.88 -14.10 -19.02
C LEU A 70 -0.01 -13.45 -17.95
N LEU A 71 -0.64 -12.87 -16.93
CA LEU A 71 0.04 -12.39 -15.74
C LEU A 71 0.15 -13.54 -14.74
N ILE A 72 1.38 -13.97 -14.48
CA ILE A 72 1.69 -15.05 -13.55
C ILE A 72 2.32 -14.43 -12.30
N PRO A 73 1.84 -14.74 -11.09
CA PRO A 73 2.52 -14.35 -9.86
C PRO A 73 3.98 -14.79 -9.84
N ALA A 74 4.83 -13.98 -9.23
CA ALA A 74 6.27 -14.19 -9.21
C ALA A 74 6.86 -13.83 -7.85
N LYS A 75 8.01 -14.43 -7.55
CA LYS A 75 8.82 -14.13 -6.37
C LYS A 75 9.99 -13.24 -6.77
N ILE A 76 10.13 -12.11 -6.09
CA ILE A 76 11.27 -11.20 -6.21
C ILE A 76 12.13 -11.35 -4.94
N ASP A 77 13.37 -11.80 -5.10
CA ASP A 77 14.38 -11.76 -4.06
C ASP A 77 15.34 -10.58 -4.35
N PRO A 78 15.46 -9.58 -3.47
CA PRO A 78 16.35 -8.44 -3.69
C PRO A 78 17.84 -8.81 -3.75
N GLU A 79 18.23 -9.93 -3.15
CA GLU A 79 19.59 -10.45 -3.19
C GLU A 79 19.89 -11.17 -4.52
N GLU A 80 18.85 -11.49 -5.29
CA GLU A 80 18.98 -12.10 -6.61
C GLU A 80 18.78 -11.07 -7.73
N ASN A 81 19.61 -11.18 -8.77
CA ASN A 81 19.51 -10.32 -9.95
C ASN A 81 18.44 -10.78 -10.96
N LYS A 82 17.46 -11.59 -10.53
CA LYS A 82 16.48 -12.29 -11.37
C LYS A 82 15.16 -12.48 -10.62
N VAL A 83 14.07 -12.68 -11.35
CA VAL A 83 12.73 -12.93 -10.81
C VAL A 83 12.29 -14.34 -11.17
N ALA A 84 11.75 -15.08 -10.20
CA ALA A 84 11.28 -16.45 -10.39
C ALA A 84 9.76 -16.52 -10.49
N TYR A 85 9.24 -17.34 -11.41
CA TYR A 85 7.80 -17.60 -11.56
C TYR A 85 7.55 -19.03 -12.03
N GLU A 86 6.40 -19.59 -11.68
CA GLU A 86 6.05 -20.97 -11.99
C GLU A 86 5.06 -21.05 -13.16
N TRP A 87 5.39 -21.86 -14.17
CA TRP A 87 4.50 -22.16 -15.29
C TRP A 87 4.61 -23.62 -15.68
N GLY A 88 3.48 -24.30 -15.84
CA GLY A 88 3.45 -25.70 -16.30
C GLY A 88 4.30 -26.65 -15.46
N TYR A 89 4.20 -26.55 -14.12
CA TYR A 89 4.95 -27.38 -13.15
C TYR A 89 6.47 -27.17 -13.16
N LYS A 90 6.95 -26.05 -13.70
CA LYS A 90 8.37 -25.72 -13.77
C LYS A 90 8.61 -24.27 -13.32
N GLU A 91 9.72 -24.05 -12.62
CA GLU A 91 10.22 -22.71 -12.30
C GLU A 91 10.96 -22.10 -13.51
N TYR A 92 10.68 -20.84 -13.78
CA TYR A 92 11.31 -20.02 -14.80
C TYR A 92 11.92 -18.78 -14.16
N LEU A 93 12.98 -18.28 -14.78
CA LEU A 93 13.70 -17.08 -14.35
C LEU A 93 13.60 -16.02 -15.44
N THR A 94 13.31 -14.78 -15.07
CA THR A 94 13.23 -13.64 -16.00
C THR A 94 13.93 -12.40 -15.46
N TYR A 95 14.25 -11.49 -16.38
CA TYR A 95 14.85 -10.18 -16.11
C TYR A 95 13.97 -9.01 -16.59
N GLN A 96 12.85 -9.31 -17.23
CA GLN A 96 11.98 -8.34 -17.89
C GLN A 96 10.52 -8.73 -17.77
N ASN A 97 9.64 -7.77 -18.13
CA ASN A 97 8.19 -7.90 -18.08
C ASN A 97 7.65 -8.18 -16.67
N ILE A 98 8.23 -7.51 -15.66
CA ILE A 98 7.89 -7.68 -14.25
C ILE A 98 7.15 -6.43 -13.75
N LYS A 99 6.12 -6.64 -12.95
CA LYS A 99 5.48 -5.62 -12.12
C LYS A 99 5.33 -6.11 -10.68
#